data_AF-A0A9Q4FZC7-F1
#
_entry.id   AF-A0A9Q4FZC7-F1
#
_cell.length_a   1.000
_cell.length_b   1.000
_cell.length_c   1.000
_cell.angle_alpha   90.00
_cell.angle_beta   90.00
_cell.angle_gamma   90.00
#
_symmetry.space_group_name_H-M   'P 1'
#
loop_
_entity.id
_entity.type
_entity.pdbx_description
1 polymer ?
#
loop_
_entity_poly.entity_id
_entity_poly.type
_entity_poly.pdbx_seq_one_letter_code
_entity_poly.pdbx_strand_id
1 'polypeptide(L)'
;MLNHFLLTLFMLVPMILISRTVVAGTRYSPILLIVIFGLAMGFILESSGVATPGLGEFPVIEFLSKTTNIALIVTFFVGGQEIRKIFGNKELSNAELLIPSEEEVVLGTTRTQLVFIIRSFFLLLGIEAVSRLILGLNSSPLGDYYAILAYLGLVGAIVLIDNKATYTDKRMYIKKGALEIAIIIGISLITYYLSLAIQDLVALPQIFFAMLIATAIGALFYSYSFGPTIKALLFAGIPVVLAGNFMVGGSRIMEAFAMENANAVLGYGFFGQIFWMFGGIALLMYVAGTANVRNLAPGMAGALSHTGLTGACTAGDLGKKAANRAPMLVNIPFAMHIFVFSILAMSSDRGALLMVPSVILMIVGAILLVIGLKNLKRCNGMNDREEVKGLLQFGFGWQLIAIFGGLIALSFSSMSLEFSAMAKASAISHFGLFAAIQEGMFGSEAAGLVTFTFSMTFLIHPFVFYMFGKAMENDGNMPKLPVYILTLLGLAGMLLSILFL
;
A
#
# COMPACT_ATOMS: atom_id res chain seq x y z
N MET A 1 8.47 24.38 -14.92
CA MET A 1 7.46 23.79 -14.01
C MET A 1 6.18 23.33 -14.73
N LEU A 2 5.39 24.20 -15.38
CA LEU A 2 4.11 23.80 -16.01
C LEU A 2 4.25 22.64 -17.01
N ASN A 3 5.35 22.62 -17.78
CA ASN A 3 5.66 21.48 -18.66
C ASN A 3 5.83 20.17 -17.88
N HIS A 4 6.56 20.17 -16.77
CA HIS A 4 6.71 18.96 -15.93
C HIS A 4 5.38 18.53 -15.30
N PHE A 5 4.55 19.48 -14.89
CA PHE A 5 3.21 19.18 -14.37
C PHE A 5 2.36 18.45 -15.42
N LEU A 6 2.26 19.02 -16.63
CA LEU A 6 1.50 18.42 -17.73
C LEU A 6 2.09 17.08 -18.15
N LEU A 7 3.41 17.00 -18.31
CA LEU A 7 4.09 15.78 -18.71
C LEU A 7 3.85 14.66 -17.68
N THR A 8 3.90 14.97 -16.38
CA THR A 8 3.59 14.02 -15.30
C THR A 8 2.13 13.56 -15.35
N LEU A 9 1.18 14.48 -15.55
CA LEU A 9 -0.23 14.14 -15.75
C LEU A 9 -0.42 13.19 -16.94
N PHE A 10 0.22 13.50 -18.08
CA PHE A 10 0.14 12.73 -19.32
C PHE A 10 0.97 11.44 -19.33
N MET A 11 1.83 11.21 -18.34
CA MET A 11 2.47 9.90 -18.15
C MET A 11 1.68 9.03 -17.17
N LEU A 12 1.32 9.56 -16.00
CA LEU A 12 0.71 8.75 -14.94
C LEU A 12 -0.75 8.42 -15.22
N VAL A 13 -1.56 9.38 -15.67
CA VAL A 13 -3.00 9.13 -15.92
C VAL A 13 -3.17 8.13 -17.07
N PRO A 14 -2.54 8.30 -18.24
CA PRO A 14 -2.64 7.32 -19.32
C PRO A 14 -2.12 5.94 -18.94
N MET A 15 -1.06 5.83 -18.13
CA MET A 15 -0.59 4.53 -17.62
C MET A 15 -1.69 3.79 -16.85
N ILE A 16 -2.42 4.47 -15.98
CA ILE A 16 -3.55 3.89 -15.25
C ILE A 16 -4.69 3.53 -16.21
N LEU A 17 -5.03 4.42 -17.15
CA LEU A 17 -6.10 4.18 -18.11
C LEU A 17 -5.80 2.99 -19.03
N ILE A 18 -4.61 2.91 -19.60
CA ILE A 18 -4.16 1.76 -20.42
C ILE A 18 -4.22 0.48 -19.59
N SER A 19 -3.76 0.52 -18.34
CA SER A 19 -3.82 -0.63 -17.44
C SER A 19 -5.27 -1.12 -17.23
N ARG A 20 -6.24 -0.20 -17.14
CA ARG A 20 -7.66 -0.55 -17.05
C ARG A 20 -8.24 -1.04 -18.37
N THR A 21 -7.84 -0.43 -19.48
CA THR A 21 -8.24 -0.83 -20.84
C THR A 21 -7.83 -2.26 -21.16
N VAL A 22 -6.59 -2.64 -20.84
CA VAL A 22 -6.06 -3.97 -21.17
C VAL A 22 -6.74 -5.07 -20.36
N VAL A 23 -7.14 -4.80 -19.11
CA VAL A 23 -7.88 -5.77 -18.29
C VAL A 23 -9.40 -5.64 -18.44
N ALA A 24 -9.89 -4.74 -19.28
CA ALA A 24 -11.32 -4.51 -19.49
C ALA A 24 -12.01 -5.80 -19.94
N GLY A 25 -13.15 -6.14 -19.32
CA GLY A 25 -13.87 -7.38 -19.59
C GLY A 25 -13.20 -8.64 -19.04
N THR A 26 -12.06 -8.52 -18.36
CA THR A 26 -11.38 -9.63 -17.70
C THR A 26 -11.60 -9.59 -16.18
N ARG A 27 -11.16 -10.63 -15.46
CA ARG A 27 -11.18 -10.66 -13.98
C ARG A 27 -9.82 -10.32 -13.34
N TYR A 28 -8.91 -9.69 -14.10
CA TYR A 28 -7.58 -9.31 -13.63
C TYR A 28 -7.57 -7.86 -13.10
N SER A 29 -6.71 -7.60 -12.10
CA SER A 29 -6.56 -6.26 -11.52
C SER A 29 -5.70 -5.36 -12.44
N PRO A 30 -6.09 -4.09 -12.67
CA PRO A 30 -5.26 -3.13 -13.39
C PRO A 30 -3.90 -2.86 -12.73
N ILE A 31 -3.77 -3.08 -11.41
CA ILE A 31 -2.51 -2.81 -10.67
C ILE A 31 -1.35 -3.63 -11.23
N LEU A 32 -1.63 -4.84 -11.69
CA LEU A 32 -0.65 -5.67 -12.40
C LEU A 32 0.05 -4.89 -13.52
N LEU A 33 -0.73 -4.23 -14.37
CA LEU A 33 -0.19 -3.54 -15.53
C LEU A 33 0.45 -2.21 -15.16
N ILE A 34 -0.03 -1.54 -14.12
CA ILE A 34 0.60 -0.31 -13.61
C ILE A 34 2.05 -0.58 -13.18
N VAL A 35 2.32 -1.73 -12.55
CA VAL A 35 3.68 -2.16 -12.20
C VAL A 35 4.55 -2.29 -13.44
N ILE A 36 4.09 -3.07 -14.42
CA ILE A 36 4.86 -3.38 -15.63
C ILE A 36 5.14 -2.10 -16.43
N PHE A 37 4.11 -1.29 -16.69
CA PHE A 37 4.26 -0.04 -17.43
C PHE A 37 5.09 0.98 -16.66
N GLY A 38 4.94 1.07 -15.33
CA GLY A 38 5.72 1.96 -14.48
C GLY A 38 7.21 1.65 -14.53
N LEU A 39 7.57 0.39 -14.23
CA LEU A 39 8.96 -0.08 -14.27
C LEU A 39 9.58 0.09 -15.65
N ALA A 40 8.87 -0.34 -16.70
CA ALA A 40 9.36 -0.24 -18.08
C ALA A 40 9.56 1.22 -18.50
N MET A 41 8.62 2.11 -18.20
CA MET A 41 8.74 3.52 -18.55
C MET A 41 9.92 4.18 -17.83
N GLY A 42 10.10 3.91 -16.53
CA GLY A 42 11.25 4.39 -15.77
C GLY A 42 12.58 3.94 -16.37
N PHE A 43 12.68 2.65 -16.69
CA PHE A 43 13.87 2.06 -17.31
C PHE A 43 14.16 2.64 -18.69
N ILE A 44 13.13 2.84 -19.52
CA ILE A 44 13.29 3.43 -20.87
C ILE A 44 13.79 4.87 -20.76
N LEU A 45 13.25 5.68 -19.82
CA LEU A 45 13.68 7.06 -19.64
C LEU A 45 15.17 7.16 -19.28
N GLU A 46 15.66 6.26 -18.43
CA GLU A 46 17.06 6.24 -18.03
C GLU A 46 17.97 5.67 -19.13
N SER A 47 17.65 4.48 -19.66
CA SER A 47 18.46 3.81 -20.68
C SER A 47 18.54 4.55 -22.02
N SER A 48 17.57 5.42 -22.33
CA SER A 48 17.60 6.30 -23.50
C SER A 48 18.37 7.60 -23.28
N GLY A 49 18.87 7.85 -22.06
CA GLY A 49 19.56 9.09 -21.69
C GLY A 49 18.66 10.31 -21.51
N VAL A 50 17.34 10.10 -21.39
CA VAL A 50 16.36 11.19 -21.19
C VAL A 50 16.34 11.65 -19.73
N ALA A 51 16.63 10.77 -18.77
CA ALA A 51 16.73 11.08 -17.35
C ALA A 51 17.86 10.29 -16.67
N THR A 52 18.20 10.72 -15.47
CA THR A 52 19.13 10.02 -14.58
C THR A 52 18.40 9.09 -13.60
N PRO A 53 19.09 8.13 -12.97
CA PRO A 53 18.50 7.25 -11.96
C PRO A 53 17.78 8.03 -10.84
N GLY A 54 16.53 7.67 -10.57
CA GLY A 54 15.65 8.39 -9.64
C GLY A 54 14.81 9.50 -10.27
N LEU A 55 14.97 9.78 -11.56
CA LEU A 55 14.18 10.75 -12.34
C LEU A 55 14.23 12.19 -11.79
N GLY A 56 15.43 12.67 -11.43
CA GLY A 56 15.62 14.03 -10.92
C GLY A 56 15.15 15.13 -11.89
N GLU A 57 15.18 14.85 -13.19
CA GLU A 57 14.69 15.72 -14.27
C GLU A 57 13.15 15.76 -14.34
N PHE A 58 12.47 14.84 -13.67
CA PHE A 58 11.02 14.78 -13.54
C PHE A 58 10.57 14.96 -12.08
N PRO A 59 10.83 16.13 -11.48
CA PRO A 59 10.68 16.31 -10.04
C PRO A 59 9.23 16.17 -9.55
N VAL A 60 8.23 16.36 -10.41
CA VAL A 60 6.81 16.17 -10.05
C VAL A 60 6.45 14.68 -9.92
N ILE A 61 7.11 13.78 -10.65
CA ILE A 61 6.94 12.33 -10.50
C ILE A 61 7.54 11.88 -9.18
N GLU A 62 8.78 12.32 -8.91
CA GLU A 62 9.45 12.04 -7.65
C GLU A 62 8.64 12.56 -6.46
N PHE A 63 8.07 13.76 -6.59
CA PHE A 63 7.18 14.35 -5.60
C PHE A 63 5.95 13.48 -5.33
N LEU A 64 5.25 13.03 -6.38
CA LEU A 64 4.09 12.15 -6.24
C LEU A 64 4.43 10.78 -5.66
N SER A 65 5.61 10.23 -5.96
CA SER A 65 6.09 8.96 -5.40
C SER A 65 6.20 9.01 -3.86
N LYS A 66 6.39 10.21 -3.30
CA LYS A 66 6.49 10.46 -1.85
C LYS A 66 5.14 10.79 -1.18
N THR A 67 4.03 10.72 -1.90
CA THR A 67 2.68 11.01 -1.36
C THR A 67 1.95 9.80 -0.77
N THR A 68 2.67 8.69 -0.53
CA THR A 68 2.14 7.45 0.06
C THR A 68 1.38 7.70 1.35
N ASN A 69 1.89 8.56 2.23
CA ASN A 69 1.26 8.89 3.51
C ASN A 69 -0.16 9.45 3.34
N ILE A 70 -0.39 10.31 2.33
CA ILE A 70 -1.70 10.91 2.05
C ILE A 70 -2.73 9.84 1.66
N ALA A 71 -2.36 8.92 0.77
CA ALA A 71 -3.24 7.81 0.36
C ALA A 71 -3.55 6.87 1.55
N LEU A 72 -2.57 6.65 2.43
CA LEU A 72 -2.72 5.80 3.59
C LEU A 72 -3.57 6.43 4.69
N ILE A 73 -3.49 7.74 4.95
CA ILE A 73 -4.37 8.45 5.89
C ILE A 73 -5.85 8.15 5.58
N VAL A 74 -6.23 8.21 4.30
CA VAL A 74 -7.61 7.92 3.88
C VAL A 74 -7.98 6.46 4.11
N THR A 75 -7.07 5.53 3.77
CA THR A 75 -7.28 4.09 3.99
C THR A 75 -7.45 3.78 5.48
N PHE A 76 -6.61 4.36 6.33
CA PHE A 76 -6.66 4.20 7.78
C PHE A 76 -7.91 4.81 8.39
N PHE A 77 -8.36 5.97 7.91
CA PHE A 77 -9.64 6.53 8.33
C PHE A 77 -10.80 5.58 8.07
N VAL A 78 -10.90 5.02 6.85
CA VAL A 78 -11.97 4.08 6.49
C VAL A 78 -11.89 2.79 7.30
N GLY A 79 -10.70 2.20 7.45
CA GLY A 79 -10.56 1.00 8.27
C GLY A 79 -10.91 1.27 9.75
N GLY A 80 -10.66 2.48 10.28
CA GLY A 80 -11.10 2.90 11.61
C GLY A 80 -12.63 2.90 11.75
N GLN A 81 -13.34 3.40 10.74
CA GLN A 81 -14.80 3.32 10.71
C GLN A 81 -15.29 1.87 10.73
N GLU A 82 -14.70 1.00 9.90
CA GLU A 82 -15.10 -0.42 9.82
C GLU A 82 -14.80 -1.18 11.12
N ILE A 83 -13.66 -0.92 11.77
CA ILE A 83 -13.34 -1.45 13.10
C ILE A 83 -14.47 -1.08 14.09
N ARG A 84 -14.85 0.21 14.16
CA ARG A 84 -15.89 0.64 15.10
C ARG A 84 -17.24 -0.03 14.82
N LYS A 85 -17.63 -0.18 13.55
CA LYS A 85 -18.91 -0.82 13.18
C LYS A 85 -18.94 -2.28 13.64
N ILE A 86 -17.86 -3.02 13.41
CA ILE A 86 -17.76 -4.46 13.68
C ILE A 86 -17.67 -4.78 15.18
N PHE A 87 -16.87 -4.02 15.94
CA PHE A 87 -16.77 -4.21 17.39
C PHE A 87 -17.94 -3.58 18.15
N GLY A 88 -18.55 -2.53 17.59
CA GLY A 88 -19.66 -1.82 18.20
C GLY A 88 -21.06 -2.35 17.88
N ASN A 89 -21.20 -3.42 17.08
CA ASN A 89 -22.50 -3.92 16.60
C ASN A 89 -23.38 -2.81 15.97
N LYS A 90 -22.78 -1.88 15.23
CA LYS A 90 -23.50 -0.75 14.66
C LYS A 90 -23.88 -1.02 13.21
N GLU A 91 -25.08 -0.58 12.81
CA GLU A 91 -25.55 -0.74 11.44
C GLU A 91 -24.70 0.04 10.43
N LEU A 92 -24.57 -0.53 9.23
CA LEU A 92 -23.79 -0.03 8.09
C LEU A 92 -24.47 1.10 7.30
N SER A 93 -25.48 1.76 7.89
CA SER A 93 -26.26 2.79 7.20
C SER A 93 -25.51 4.13 7.18
N ASN A 94 -24.50 4.22 6.31
CA ASN A 94 -23.97 5.52 5.90
C ASN A 94 -24.79 5.99 4.70
N ALA A 95 -25.43 7.15 4.80
CA ALA A 95 -26.18 7.74 3.69
C ALA A 95 -25.25 7.92 2.48
N GLU A 96 -25.59 7.29 1.34
CA GLU A 96 -24.79 7.38 0.13
C GLU A 96 -25.07 8.72 -0.56
N LEU A 97 -24.05 9.57 -0.69
CA LEU A 97 -24.17 10.93 -1.23
C LEU A 97 -23.98 11.01 -2.75
N LEU A 98 -23.46 9.94 -3.34
CA LEU A 98 -23.09 9.85 -4.76
C LEU A 98 -23.41 8.44 -5.25
N ILE A 99 -24.23 8.37 -6.29
CA ILE A 99 -24.39 7.20 -7.14
C ILE A 99 -23.51 7.43 -8.38
N PRO A 100 -22.45 6.64 -8.60
CA PRO A 100 -21.55 6.79 -9.73
C PRO A 100 -22.27 6.72 -11.09
N SER A 101 -21.72 7.41 -12.08
CA SER A 101 -22.07 7.20 -13.48
C SER A 101 -21.40 5.93 -13.99
N GLU A 102 -22.20 5.02 -14.51
CA GLU A 102 -21.76 3.78 -15.18
C GLU A 102 -21.49 3.98 -16.69
N GLU A 103 -21.63 5.21 -17.19
CA GLU A 103 -21.28 5.56 -18.58
C GLU A 103 -19.79 5.31 -18.83
N GLU A 104 -19.46 4.37 -19.72
CA GLU A 104 -18.09 4.07 -20.11
C GLU A 104 -17.56 5.16 -21.05
N VAL A 105 -16.41 5.77 -20.70
CA VAL A 105 -15.80 6.87 -21.48
C VAL A 105 -14.48 6.43 -22.12
N VAL A 106 -13.76 5.55 -21.43
CA VAL A 106 -12.59 4.84 -21.94
C VAL A 106 -12.85 3.37 -21.66
N LEU A 107 -12.48 2.47 -22.58
CA LEU A 107 -12.68 1.03 -22.39
C LEU A 107 -12.15 0.57 -21.00
N GLY A 108 -12.98 -0.11 -20.22
CA GLY A 108 -12.70 -0.53 -18.84
C GLY A 108 -12.80 0.56 -17.77
N THR A 109 -13.19 1.79 -18.13
CA THR A 109 -13.22 2.95 -17.22
C THR A 109 -14.47 3.79 -17.40
N THR A 110 -15.32 3.79 -16.36
CA THR A 110 -16.51 4.64 -16.33
C THR A 110 -16.15 6.10 -16.13
N ARG A 111 -17.09 7.00 -16.44
CA ARG A 111 -16.92 8.44 -16.31
C ARG A 111 -16.53 8.85 -14.89
N THR A 112 -17.21 8.32 -13.87
CA THR A 112 -16.88 8.65 -12.47
C THR A 112 -15.49 8.13 -12.10
N GLN A 113 -15.10 6.95 -12.58
CA GLN A 113 -13.77 6.39 -12.36
C GLN A 113 -12.68 7.26 -13.00
N LEU A 114 -12.89 7.73 -14.24
CA LEU A 114 -11.97 8.66 -14.91
C LEU A 114 -11.80 9.95 -14.09
N VAL A 115 -12.90 10.52 -13.61
CA VAL A 115 -12.86 11.70 -12.74
C VAL A 115 -12.09 11.42 -11.45
N PHE A 116 -12.30 10.26 -10.80
CA PHE A 116 -11.55 9.88 -9.61
C PHE A 116 -10.05 9.71 -9.85
N ILE A 117 -9.64 9.14 -11.00
CA ILE A 117 -8.23 9.00 -11.37
C ILE A 117 -7.57 10.36 -11.50
N ILE A 118 -8.14 11.24 -12.33
CA ILE A 118 -7.59 12.59 -12.56
C ILE A 118 -7.61 13.38 -11.26
N ARG A 119 -8.73 13.36 -10.52
CA ARG A 119 -8.87 14.07 -9.24
C ARG A 119 -7.85 13.60 -8.20
N SER A 120 -7.54 12.30 -8.13
CA SER A 120 -6.55 11.77 -7.18
C SER A 120 -5.15 12.32 -7.44
N PHE A 121 -4.76 12.46 -8.71
CA PHE A 121 -3.50 13.11 -9.09
C PHE A 121 -3.42 14.55 -8.53
N PHE A 122 -4.46 15.35 -8.76
CA PHE A 122 -4.54 16.72 -8.26
C PHE A 122 -4.56 16.80 -6.73
N LEU A 123 -5.28 15.87 -6.06
CA LEU A 123 -5.37 15.80 -4.60
C LEU A 123 -4.02 15.49 -3.96
N LEU A 124 -3.33 14.44 -4.42
CA LEU A 124 -2.03 14.03 -3.87
C LEU A 124 -1.01 15.16 -4.00
N LEU A 125 -0.93 15.77 -5.19
CA LEU A 125 -0.02 16.88 -5.48
C LEU A 125 -0.36 18.13 -4.64
N GLY A 126 -1.64 18.50 -4.58
CA GLY A 126 -2.08 19.70 -3.86
C GLY A 126 -1.89 19.58 -2.35
N ILE A 127 -2.27 18.44 -1.76
CA ILE A 127 -2.17 18.19 -0.31
C ILE A 127 -0.70 18.18 0.12
N GLU A 128 0.18 17.50 -0.63
CA GLU A 128 1.61 17.45 -0.30
C GLU A 128 2.26 18.84 -0.42
N ALA A 129 1.96 19.58 -1.49
CA ALA A 129 2.51 20.92 -1.71
C ALA A 129 2.09 21.90 -0.59
N VAL A 130 0.82 21.86 -0.17
CA VAL A 130 0.35 22.67 0.97
C VAL A 130 1.04 22.24 2.27
N SER A 131 1.15 20.93 2.51
CA SER A 131 1.79 20.41 3.73
C SER A 131 3.24 20.91 3.82
N ARG A 132 4.01 20.83 2.73
CA ARG A 132 5.40 21.32 2.71
C ARG A 132 5.53 22.83 2.85
N LEU A 133 4.64 23.61 2.23
CA LEU A 133 4.62 25.08 2.40
C LEU A 133 4.42 25.46 3.86
N ILE A 134 3.47 24.84 4.54
CA ILE A 134 3.16 25.13 5.95
C ILE A 134 4.32 24.71 6.85
N LEU A 135 4.99 23.60 6.54
CA LEU A 135 6.13 23.09 7.30
C LEU A 135 7.46 23.80 6.96
N GLY A 136 7.51 24.64 5.92
CA GLY A 136 8.75 25.30 5.48
C GLY A 136 9.76 24.37 4.80
N LEU A 137 9.33 23.22 4.27
CA LEU A 137 10.21 22.19 3.70
C LEU A 137 10.62 22.48 2.25
N ASN A 138 11.27 23.61 2.01
CA ASN A 138 11.53 24.16 0.66
C ASN A 138 12.88 23.71 0.04
N SER A 139 13.56 22.72 0.60
CA SER A 139 14.90 22.30 0.15
C SER A 139 14.94 21.54 -1.19
N SER A 140 13.79 21.23 -1.79
CA SER A 140 13.73 20.48 -3.06
C SER A 140 13.77 21.40 -4.29
N PRO A 141 14.07 20.88 -5.49
CA PRO A 141 13.96 21.62 -6.75
C PRO A 141 12.57 22.22 -7.02
N LEU A 142 11.52 21.74 -6.35
CA LEU A 142 10.15 22.27 -6.44
C LEU A 142 9.81 23.31 -5.37
N GLY A 143 10.71 23.62 -4.44
CA GLY A 143 10.45 24.49 -3.29
C GLY A 143 9.82 25.82 -3.67
N ASP A 144 10.41 26.51 -4.65
CA ASP A 144 9.92 27.80 -5.15
C ASP A 144 8.55 27.72 -5.84
N TYR A 145 8.13 26.51 -6.23
CA TYR A 145 6.90 26.27 -6.98
C TYR A 145 5.79 25.62 -6.15
N TYR A 146 5.99 25.35 -4.86
CA TYR A 146 4.96 24.70 -4.08
C TYR A 146 3.66 25.52 -4.00
N ALA A 147 3.74 26.85 -3.94
CA ALA A 147 2.54 27.70 -3.88
C ALA A 147 1.62 27.51 -5.10
N ILE A 148 2.22 27.45 -6.30
CA ILE A 148 1.47 27.24 -7.54
C ILE A 148 1.03 25.78 -7.70
N LEU A 149 1.84 24.81 -7.26
CA LEU A 149 1.45 23.39 -7.24
C LEU A 149 0.28 23.14 -6.29
N ALA A 150 0.31 23.74 -5.09
CA ALA A 150 -0.78 23.72 -4.13
C ALA A 150 -2.07 24.30 -4.73
N TYR A 151 -1.98 25.48 -5.35
CA TYR A 151 -3.11 26.11 -6.02
C TYR A 151 -3.70 25.24 -7.13
N LEU A 152 -2.86 24.79 -8.08
CA LEU A 152 -3.30 23.96 -9.20
C LEU A 152 -3.89 22.62 -8.72
N GLY A 153 -3.23 21.97 -7.77
CA GLY A 153 -3.65 20.73 -7.13
C GLY A 153 -5.02 20.86 -6.46
N LEU A 154 -5.17 21.81 -5.55
CA LEU A 154 -6.42 21.98 -4.80
C LEU A 154 -7.58 22.49 -5.65
N VAL A 155 -7.35 23.48 -6.52
CA VAL A 155 -8.41 24.01 -7.40
C VAL A 155 -8.84 22.95 -8.40
N GLY A 156 -7.89 22.26 -9.04
CA GLY A 156 -8.19 21.15 -9.95
C GLY A 156 -8.99 20.06 -9.25
N ALA A 157 -8.58 19.67 -8.03
CA ALA A 157 -9.32 18.71 -7.24
C ALA A 157 -10.74 19.19 -6.89
N ILE A 158 -10.95 20.45 -6.49
CA ILE A 158 -12.28 20.96 -6.13
C ILE A 158 -13.22 20.99 -7.35
N VAL A 159 -12.72 21.41 -8.51
CA VAL A 159 -13.51 21.56 -9.74
C VAL A 159 -13.88 20.21 -10.36
N LEU A 160 -13.00 19.20 -10.26
CA LEU A 160 -13.22 17.87 -10.83
C LEU A 160 -14.28 17.08 -10.05
N ILE A 161 -15.54 17.30 -10.39
CA ILE A 161 -16.73 16.60 -9.90
C ILE A 161 -17.50 16.06 -11.11
N ASP A 162 -17.84 14.78 -11.11
CA ASP A 162 -18.56 14.17 -12.23
C ASP A 162 -19.95 14.79 -12.39
N ASN A 163 -20.20 15.50 -13.48
CA ASN A 163 -21.47 16.16 -13.73
C ASN A 163 -22.60 15.22 -14.18
N LYS A 164 -22.31 13.96 -14.54
CA LYS A 164 -23.31 12.96 -14.93
C LYS A 164 -23.69 12.01 -13.81
N ALA A 165 -22.90 11.97 -12.73
CA ALA A 165 -23.25 11.18 -11.57
C ALA A 165 -24.45 11.77 -10.82
N THR A 166 -25.18 10.93 -10.08
CA THR A 166 -26.37 11.37 -9.34
C THR A 166 -26.01 11.69 -7.89
N TYR A 167 -26.46 12.84 -7.41
CA TYR A 167 -26.14 13.36 -6.08
C TYR A 167 -27.40 13.55 -5.25
N THR A 168 -27.38 13.08 -4.01
CA THR A 168 -28.45 13.36 -3.04
C THR A 168 -28.42 14.84 -2.63
N ASP A 169 -27.23 15.37 -2.34
CA ASP A 169 -26.98 16.81 -2.12
C ASP A 169 -25.60 17.20 -2.64
N LYS A 170 -25.57 17.88 -3.79
CA LYS A 170 -24.32 18.31 -4.45
C LYS A 170 -23.54 19.33 -3.62
N ARG A 171 -24.23 20.23 -2.91
CA ARG A 171 -23.57 21.27 -2.10
C ARG A 171 -22.89 20.64 -0.89
N MET A 172 -23.59 19.74 -0.21
CA MET A 172 -23.02 18.99 0.91
C MET A 172 -21.85 18.12 0.46
N TYR A 173 -21.97 17.46 -0.69
CA TYR A 173 -20.90 16.62 -1.25
C TYR A 173 -19.62 17.42 -1.50
N ILE A 174 -19.71 18.59 -2.13
CA ILE A 174 -18.54 19.46 -2.39
C ILE A 174 -17.94 19.99 -1.08
N LYS A 175 -18.78 20.47 -0.13
CA LYS A 175 -18.32 20.97 1.17
C LYS A 175 -17.57 19.90 1.97
N LYS A 176 -18.07 18.66 1.95
CA LYS A 176 -17.38 17.51 2.54
C LYS A 176 -16.02 17.26 1.89
N GLY A 177 -15.93 17.38 0.57
CA GLY A 177 -14.65 17.25 -0.14
C GLY A 177 -13.60 18.25 0.32
N ALA A 178 -13.98 19.52 0.51
CA ALA A 178 -13.09 20.56 1.03
C ALA A 178 -12.69 20.31 2.50
N LEU A 179 -13.65 19.90 3.34
CA LEU A 179 -13.38 19.51 4.72
C LEU A 179 -12.40 18.33 4.81
N GLU A 180 -12.60 17.31 3.98
CA GLU A 180 -11.72 16.14 3.91
C GLU A 180 -10.28 16.52 3.54
N ILE A 181 -10.09 17.42 2.57
CA ILE A 181 -8.76 17.95 2.23
C ILE A 181 -8.13 18.62 3.46
N ALA A 182 -8.86 19.51 4.14
CA ALA A 182 -8.35 20.22 5.31
C ALA A 182 -7.98 19.27 6.46
N ILE A 183 -8.79 18.22 6.69
CA ILE A 183 -8.52 17.21 7.71
C ILE A 183 -7.27 16.40 7.34
N ILE A 184 -7.13 15.96 6.09
CA ILE A 184 -5.95 15.19 5.66
C ILE A 184 -4.68 16.02 5.83
N ILE A 185 -4.69 17.30 5.42
CA ILE A 185 -3.56 18.23 5.65
C ILE A 185 -3.29 18.37 7.15
N GLY A 186 -4.32 18.58 7.96
CA GLY A 186 -4.19 18.70 9.41
C GLY A 186 -3.55 17.46 10.05
N ILE A 187 -3.96 16.25 9.65
CA ILE A 187 -3.34 15.00 10.10
C ILE A 187 -1.88 14.95 9.66
N SER A 188 -1.56 15.25 8.39
CA SER A 188 -0.17 15.28 7.91
C SER A 188 0.71 16.23 8.73
N LEU A 189 0.23 17.44 9.04
CA LEU A 189 0.99 18.41 9.84
C LEU A 189 1.20 17.95 11.28
N ILE A 190 0.13 17.51 11.95
CA ILE A 190 0.21 17.04 13.35
C ILE A 190 1.18 15.86 13.46
N THR A 191 1.10 14.93 12.53
CA THR A 191 1.91 13.71 12.54
C THR A 191 3.38 13.97 12.26
N TYR A 192 3.68 14.96 11.40
CA TYR A 192 5.04 15.43 11.17
C TYR A 192 5.66 16.00 12.45
N TYR A 193 4.97 16.92 13.13
CA TYR A 193 5.46 17.51 14.37
C TYR A 193 5.56 16.49 15.51
N LEU A 194 4.66 15.51 15.58
CA LEU A 194 4.76 14.41 16.53
C LEU A 194 6.00 13.55 16.27
N SER A 195 6.29 13.21 15.00
CA SER A 195 7.48 12.46 14.63
C SER A 195 8.76 13.20 15.00
N LEU A 196 8.85 14.50 14.70
CA LEU A 196 9.99 15.33 15.15
C LEU A 196 10.12 15.40 16.67
N ALA A 197 9.00 15.59 17.39
CA ALA A 197 9.02 15.79 18.84
C ALA A 197 9.55 14.57 19.62
N ILE A 198 9.47 13.37 19.04
CA ILE A 198 9.94 12.15 19.69
C ILE A 198 11.18 11.55 19.02
N GLN A 199 11.68 12.15 17.94
CA GLN A 199 12.79 11.63 17.15
C GLN A 199 14.05 11.40 18.00
N ASP A 200 14.30 12.28 18.99
CA ASP A 200 15.43 12.17 19.92
C ASP A 200 15.29 11.00 20.92
N LEU A 201 14.07 10.47 21.11
CA LEU A 201 13.80 9.34 22.00
C LEU A 201 13.75 8.01 21.23
N VAL A 202 13.00 7.99 20.12
CA VAL A 202 12.86 6.85 19.22
C VAL A 202 12.57 7.39 17.82
N ALA A 203 13.30 6.92 16.81
CA ALA A 203 13.12 7.29 15.39
C ALA A 203 11.83 6.72 14.77
N LEU A 204 10.65 7.07 15.31
CA LEU A 204 9.37 6.64 14.75
C LEU A 204 8.96 7.54 13.57
N PRO A 205 8.60 6.93 12.43
CA PRO A 205 8.23 7.66 11.21
C PRO A 205 6.88 8.39 11.34
N GLN A 206 6.66 9.42 10.54
CA GLN A 206 5.41 10.17 10.44
C GLN A 206 4.21 9.26 10.14
N ILE A 207 4.38 8.29 9.23
CA ILE A 207 3.31 7.36 8.86
C ILE A 207 2.72 6.60 10.06
N PHE A 208 3.54 6.33 11.08
CA PHE A 208 3.10 5.65 12.30
C PHE A 208 2.02 6.48 13.03
N PHE A 209 2.29 7.78 13.22
CA PHE A 209 1.34 8.69 13.84
C PHE A 209 0.11 8.91 12.98
N ALA A 210 0.31 9.05 11.66
CA ALA A 210 -0.77 9.25 10.70
C ALA A 210 -1.78 8.10 10.77
N MET A 211 -1.29 6.87 10.88
CA MET A 211 -2.11 5.69 11.05
C MET A 211 -2.92 5.70 12.35
N LEU A 212 -2.28 5.98 13.50
CA LEU A 212 -2.96 6.01 14.80
C LEU A 212 -4.07 7.07 14.82
N ILE A 213 -3.73 8.29 14.40
CA ILE A 213 -4.65 9.43 14.42
C ILE A 213 -5.78 9.21 13.42
N ALA A 214 -5.49 8.84 12.17
CA ALA A 214 -6.51 8.62 11.15
C ALA A 214 -7.45 7.47 11.54
N THR A 215 -6.93 6.36 12.07
CA THR A 215 -7.73 5.23 12.53
C THR A 215 -8.62 5.63 13.71
N ALA A 216 -8.10 6.39 14.68
CA ALA A 216 -8.87 6.87 15.82
C ALA A 216 -10.00 7.82 15.38
N ILE A 217 -9.70 8.78 14.51
CA ILE A 217 -10.70 9.69 13.93
C ILE A 217 -11.75 8.87 13.16
N GLY A 218 -11.34 7.89 12.36
CA GLY A 218 -12.26 6.98 11.68
C GLY A 218 -13.19 6.24 12.63
N ALA A 219 -12.65 5.69 13.71
CA ALA A 219 -13.44 4.98 14.71
C ALA A 219 -14.42 5.90 15.46
N LEU A 220 -14.04 7.15 15.72
CA LEU A 220 -14.93 8.15 16.34
C LEU A 220 -16.04 8.57 15.36
N PHE A 221 -15.69 8.83 14.11
CA PHE A 221 -16.61 9.29 13.05
C PHE A 221 -17.09 8.14 12.15
N TYR A 222 -17.45 7.00 12.74
CA TYR A 222 -17.83 5.78 12.00
C TYR A 222 -19.05 5.93 11.08
N SER A 223 -19.96 6.86 11.42
CA SER A 223 -21.18 7.16 10.63
C SER A 223 -20.98 8.24 9.57
N TYR A 224 -19.75 8.76 9.41
CA TYR A 224 -19.48 9.81 8.44
C TYR A 224 -19.53 9.26 7.01
N SER A 225 -20.46 9.77 6.20
CA SER A 225 -20.52 9.49 4.76
C SER A 225 -19.46 10.27 3.98
N PHE A 226 -18.77 9.59 3.07
CA PHE A 226 -17.67 10.14 2.29
C PHE A 226 -18.10 11.16 1.24
N GLY A 227 -17.35 12.25 1.18
CA GLY A 227 -17.31 13.21 0.09
C GLY A 227 -16.38 12.76 -1.05
N PRO A 228 -16.15 13.65 -2.03
CA PRO A 228 -15.40 13.33 -3.24
C PRO A 228 -13.89 13.14 -3.02
N THR A 229 -13.33 13.66 -1.94
CA THR A 229 -11.89 13.56 -1.68
C THR A 229 -11.54 12.16 -1.20
N ILE A 230 -12.24 11.66 -0.18
CA ILE A 230 -12.07 10.28 0.29
C ILE A 230 -12.41 9.28 -0.81
N LYS A 231 -13.55 9.45 -1.51
CA LYS A 231 -13.95 8.51 -2.58
C LYS A 231 -12.92 8.42 -3.71
N ALA A 232 -12.35 9.55 -4.14
CA ALA A 232 -11.33 9.55 -5.19
C ALA A 232 -10.04 8.87 -4.72
N LEU A 233 -9.53 9.24 -3.53
CA LEU A 233 -8.28 8.68 -2.99
C LEU A 233 -8.37 7.19 -2.67
N LEU A 234 -9.53 6.68 -2.21
CA LEU A 234 -9.75 5.24 -2.04
C LEU A 234 -9.72 4.48 -3.37
N PHE A 235 -10.25 5.08 -4.43
CA PHE A 235 -10.33 4.44 -5.74
C PHE A 235 -8.98 4.48 -6.48
N ALA A 236 -8.36 5.67 -6.58
CA ALA A 236 -7.19 5.88 -7.43
C ALA A 236 -5.97 6.48 -6.72
N GLY A 237 -6.05 6.80 -5.42
CA GLY A 237 -4.92 7.33 -4.66
C GLY A 237 -3.71 6.38 -4.67
N ILE A 238 -3.92 5.12 -4.24
CA ILE A 238 -2.86 4.09 -4.28
C ILE A 238 -2.37 3.84 -5.72
N PRO A 239 -3.23 3.61 -6.73
CA PRO A 239 -2.79 3.48 -8.13
C PRO A 239 -1.91 4.62 -8.64
N VAL A 240 -2.24 5.88 -8.34
CA VAL A 240 -1.45 7.05 -8.76
C VAL A 240 -0.10 7.10 -8.04
N VAL A 241 -0.07 6.88 -6.73
CA VAL A 241 1.18 6.82 -5.95
C VAL A 241 2.09 5.70 -6.48
N LEU A 242 1.52 4.51 -6.70
CA LEU A 242 2.26 3.36 -7.19
C LEU A 242 2.81 3.59 -8.60
N ALA A 243 2.04 4.20 -9.51
CA ALA A 243 2.53 4.56 -10.84
C ALA A 243 3.78 5.46 -10.77
N GLY A 244 3.79 6.45 -9.87
CA GLY A 244 4.96 7.29 -9.62
C GLY A 244 6.15 6.50 -9.03
N ASN A 245 5.88 5.69 -7.99
CA ASN A 245 6.90 4.84 -7.36
C ASN A 245 7.56 3.87 -8.34
N PHE A 246 6.78 3.17 -9.18
CA PHE A 246 7.35 2.22 -10.14
C PHE A 246 8.13 2.90 -11.24
N MET A 247 7.78 4.13 -11.63
CA MET A 247 8.57 4.88 -12.61
C MET A 247 9.92 5.31 -12.04
N VAL A 248 9.93 5.82 -10.79
CA VAL A 248 11.17 6.16 -10.08
C VAL A 248 12.00 4.90 -9.77
N GLY A 249 11.35 3.80 -9.41
CA GLY A 249 12.02 2.51 -9.20
C GLY A 249 12.59 1.92 -10.49
N GLY A 250 11.85 2.05 -11.60
CA GLY A 250 12.26 1.56 -12.92
C GLY A 250 13.51 2.25 -13.44
N SER A 251 13.67 3.55 -13.21
CA SER A 251 14.88 4.29 -13.63
C SER A 251 16.13 3.92 -12.83
N ARG A 252 15.97 3.24 -11.69
CA ARG A 252 17.09 2.78 -10.84
C ARG A 252 17.47 1.33 -11.08
N ILE A 253 16.87 0.65 -12.06
CA ILE A 253 17.13 -0.77 -12.32
C ILE A 253 18.59 -1.03 -12.66
N MET A 254 19.21 -0.24 -13.54
CA MET A 254 20.60 -0.44 -13.95
C MET A 254 21.59 -0.18 -12.82
N GLU A 255 21.42 0.94 -12.10
CA GLU A 255 22.23 1.30 -10.92
C GLU A 255 22.24 0.17 -9.89
N ALA A 256 21.07 -0.39 -9.61
CA ALA A 256 20.95 -1.38 -8.55
C ALA A 256 21.50 -2.77 -8.91
N PHE A 257 21.47 -3.19 -10.18
CA PHE A 257 22.18 -4.41 -10.60
C PHE A 257 23.70 -4.27 -10.53
N ALA A 258 24.22 -3.04 -10.48
CA ALA A 258 25.63 -2.75 -10.30
C ALA A 258 26.07 -2.64 -8.82
N MET A 259 25.13 -2.59 -7.87
CA MET A 259 25.43 -2.44 -6.45
C MET A 259 25.90 -3.75 -5.80
N GLU A 260 26.98 -3.67 -5.03
CA GLU A 260 27.45 -4.75 -4.17
C GLU A 260 26.38 -5.04 -3.09
N ASN A 261 26.07 -6.31 -2.83
CA ASN A 261 24.97 -6.80 -1.95
C ASN A 261 23.52 -6.58 -2.43
N ALA A 262 23.26 -5.83 -3.51
CA ALA A 262 21.89 -5.69 -4.02
C ALA A 262 21.30 -7.01 -4.53
N ASN A 263 22.15 -7.91 -5.06
CA ASN A 263 21.72 -9.24 -5.50
C ASN A 263 21.10 -10.07 -4.36
N ALA A 264 21.65 -9.95 -3.15
CA ALA A 264 21.14 -10.67 -2.00
C ALA A 264 19.79 -10.09 -1.56
N VAL A 265 19.66 -8.76 -1.52
CA VAL A 265 18.42 -8.05 -1.18
C VAL A 265 17.32 -8.37 -2.19
N LEU A 266 17.67 -8.41 -3.48
CA LEU A 266 16.76 -8.75 -4.57
C LEU A 266 16.39 -10.24 -4.56
N GLY A 267 17.35 -11.13 -4.32
CA GLY A 267 17.13 -12.57 -4.24
C GLY A 267 16.17 -12.91 -3.09
N TYR A 268 16.49 -12.47 -1.87
CA TYR A 268 15.61 -12.64 -0.71
C TYR A 268 14.27 -11.93 -0.93
N GLY A 269 14.30 -10.71 -1.45
CA GLY A 269 13.10 -9.94 -1.77
C GLY A 269 12.14 -10.70 -2.69
N PHE A 270 12.64 -11.20 -3.82
CA PHE A 270 11.83 -11.89 -4.83
C PHE A 270 11.27 -13.21 -4.32
N PHE A 271 12.13 -14.12 -3.83
CA PHE A 271 11.69 -15.44 -3.35
C PHE A 271 10.92 -15.34 -2.04
N GLY A 272 11.32 -14.42 -1.18
CA GLY A 272 10.59 -14.08 0.04
C GLY A 272 9.17 -13.63 -0.31
N GLN A 273 8.97 -12.79 -1.33
CA GLN A 273 7.62 -12.38 -1.70
C GLN A 273 6.74 -13.54 -2.18
N ILE A 274 7.32 -14.48 -2.94
CA ILE A 274 6.63 -15.72 -3.27
C ILE A 274 6.25 -16.48 -1.98
N PHE A 275 7.21 -16.70 -1.08
CA PHE A 275 7.00 -17.49 0.13
C PHE A 275 5.99 -16.86 1.08
N TRP A 276 6.15 -15.59 1.44
CA TRP A 276 5.30 -14.94 2.43
C TRP A 276 3.88 -14.76 1.92
N MET A 277 3.71 -14.53 0.61
CA MET A 277 2.40 -14.49 -0.04
C MET A 277 1.77 -15.88 -0.10
N PHE A 278 2.38 -16.79 -0.86
CA PHE A 278 1.78 -18.08 -1.15
C PHE A 278 1.82 -19.04 0.04
N GLY A 279 2.76 -18.90 0.95
CA GLY A 279 2.80 -19.62 2.22
C GLY A 279 1.63 -19.26 3.13
N GLY A 280 1.28 -17.97 3.24
CA GLY A 280 0.08 -17.55 3.96
C GLY A 280 -1.20 -18.10 3.32
N ILE A 281 -1.30 -18.03 1.99
CA ILE A 281 -2.42 -18.62 1.23
C ILE A 281 -2.46 -20.15 1.41
N ALA A 282 -1.31 -20.83 1.38
CA ALA A 282 -1.21 -22.27 1.56
C ALA A 282 -1.69 -22.69 2.96
N LEU A 283 -1.36 -21.91 4.00
CA LEU A 283 -1.87 -22.13 5.35
C LEU A 283 -3.39 -21.96 5.43
N LEU A 284 -3.95 -20.91 4.81
CA LEU A 284 -5.40 -20.72 4.72
C LEU A 284 -6.09 -21.87 3.97
N MET A 285 -5.50 -22.35 2.87
CA MET A 285 -6.04 -23.45 2.08
C MET A 285 -5.97 -24.79 2.80
N TYR A 286 -4.81 -25.11 3.37
CA TYR A 286 -4.53 -26.42 3.94
C TYR A 286 -5.10 -26.56 5.36
N VAL A 287 -4.87 -25.55 6.22
CA VAL A 287 -5.26 -25.63 7.63
C VAL A 287 -6.67 -25.08 7.85
N ALA A 288 -6.96 -23.88 7.34
CA ALA A 288 -8.29 -23.26 7.49
C ALA A 288 -9.33 -23.82 6.51
N GLY A 289 -8.91 -24.59 5.49
CA GLY A 289 -9.81 -25.24 4.54
C GLY A 289 -10.50 -24.28 3.56
N THR A 290 -9.97 -23.06 3.37
CA THR A 290 -10.57 -22.06 2.49
C THR A 290 -9.68 -21.75 1.29
N ALA A 291 -10.23 -21.85 0.09
CA ALA A 291 -9.58 -21.47 -1.16
C ALA A 291 -10.22 -20.23 -1.81
N ASN A 292 -11.15 -19.57 -1.11
CA ASN A 292 -11.98 -18.53 -1.71
C ASN A 292 -11.34 -17.13 -1.60
N VAL A 293 -11.33 -16.37 -2.69
CA VAL A 293 -10.77 -15.00 -2.78
C VAL A 293 -11.33 -14.07 -1.71
N ARG A 294 -12.60 -14.22 -1.31
CA ARG A 294 -13.21 -13.41 -0.23
C ARG A 294 -12.49 -13.52 1.13
N ASN A 295 -11.73 -14.58 1.33
CA ASN A 295 -10.91 -14.83 2.51
C ASN A 295 -9.42 -14.66 2.19
N LEU A 296 -8.95 -15.23 1.07
CA LEU A 296 -7.54 -15.20 0.70
C LEU A 296 -7.02 -13.77 0.44
N ALA A 297 -7.73 -12.99 -0.39
CA ALA A 297 -7.28 -11.66 -0.76
C ALA A 297 -7.22 -10.69 0.42
N PRO A 298 -8.33 -10.46 1.17
CA PRO A 298 -8.28 -9.51 2.27
C PRO A 298 -7.48 -10.07 3.47
N GLY A 299 -7.43 -11.39 3.64
CA GLY A 299 -6.56 -12.05 4.62
C GLY A 299 -5.09 -11.75 4.37
N MET A 300 -4.62 -11.89 3.13
CA MET A 300 -3.22 -11.58 2.77
C MET A 300 -2.93 -10.08 2.67
N ALA A 301 -3.90 -9.29 2.21
CA ALA A 301 -3.79 -7.82 2.22
C ALA A 301 -3.53 -7.32 3.65
N GLY A 302 -4.26 -7.84 4.63
CA GLY A 302 -4.02 -7.54 6.04
C GLY A 302 -2.75 -8.16 6.61
N ALA A 303 -2.54 -9.47 6.36
CA ALA A 303 -1.44 -10.23 6.95
C ALA A 303 -0.05 -9.75 6.58
N LEU A 304 0.09 -9.10 5.43
CA LEU A 304 1.37 -8.60 4.95
C LEU A 304 1.36 -7.08 4.81
N SER A 305 0.25 -6.42 5.16
CA SER A 305 -0.05 -5.04 4.73
C SER A 305 0.28 -4.83 3.26
N HIS A 306 -0.08 -5.82 2.44
CA HIS A 306 0.47 -5.99 1.10
C HIS A 306 -0.15 -4.97 0.17
N THR A 307 0.72 -4.18 -0.45
CA THR A 307 0.35 -2.95 -1.13
C THR A 307 -0.49 -3.15 -2.38
N GLY A 308 -0.06 -4.08 -3.24
CA GLY A 308 -0.79 -4.43 -4.47
C GLY A 308 -2.18 -5.00 -4.16
N LEU A 309 -2.26 -6.03 -3.30
CA LEU A 309 -3.54 -6.62 -2.88
C LEU A 309 -4.45 -5.65 -2.14
N THR A 310 -3.91 -4.75 -1.32
CA THR A 310 -4.71 -3.72 -0.66
C THR A 310 -5.37 -2.84 -1.71
N GLY A 311 -4.59 -2.32 -2.66
CA GLY A 311 -5.11 -1.54 -3.78
C GLY A 311 -6.15 -2.29 -4.61
N ALA A 312 -5.89 -3.56 -4.94
CA ALA A 312 -6.82 -4.37 -5.76
C ALA A 312 -8.12 -4.67 -5.00
N CYS A 313 -8.04 -4.89 -3.69
CA CYS A 313 -9.24 -5.05 -2.86
C CYS A 313 -10.02 -3.73 -2.79
N THR A 314 -9.37 -2.60 -2.45
CA THR A 314 -10.05 -1.31 -2.27
C THR A 314 -10.61 -0.75 -3.57
N ALA A 315 -9.97 -1.05 -4.71
CA ALA A 315 -10.49 -0.73 -6.04
C ALA A 315 -11.70 -1.60 -6.45
N GLY A 316 -11.96 -2.70 -5.73
CA GLY A 316 -13.09 -3.60 -5.99
C GLY A 316 -12.79 -4.75 -6.96
N ASP A 317 -11.54 -4.88 -7.44
CA ASP A 317 -11.14 -5.86 -8.46
C ASP A 317 -11.37 -7.31 -8.03
N LEU A 318 -11.36 -7.58 -6.72
CA LEU A 318 -11.50 -8.91 -6.12
C LEU A 318 -12.90 -9.15 -5.50
N GLY A 319 -13.87 -8.31 -5.88
CA GLY A 319 -15.27 -8.40 -5.47
C GLY A 319 -15.63 -7.63 -4.20
N LYS A 320 -16.92 -7.34 -4.05
CA LYS A 320 -17.47 -6.44 -3.00
C LYS A 320 -17.13 -6.89 -1.57
N LYS A 321 -17.15 -8.20 -1.30
CA LYS A 321 -16.79 -8.73 0.03
C LYS A 321 -15.31 -8.50 0.37
N ALA A 322 -14.41 -8.70 -0.59
CA ALA A 322 -12.98 -8.44 -0.38
C ALA A 322 -12.73 -6.94 -0.18
N ALA A 323 -13.38 -6.09 -0.98
CA ALA A 323 -13.29 -4.63 -0.86
C ALA A 323 -13.73 -4.10 0.51
N ASN A 324 -14.81 -4.65 1.07
CA ASN A 324 -15.30 -4.24 2.38
C ASN A 324 -14.41 -4.76 3.52
N ARG A 325 -13.83 -5.95 3.37
CA ARG A 325 -13.02 -6.57 4.44
C ARG A 325 -11.58 -6.06 4.49
N ALA A 326 -10.99 -5.69 3.35
CA ALA A 326 -9.58 -5.34 3.26
C ALA A 326 -9.18 -4.11 4.12
N PRO A 327 -9.90 -2.97 4.11
CA PRO A 327 -9.54 -1.81 4.94
C PRO A 327 -9.44 -2.14 6.44
N MET A 328 -10.38 -2.95 6.95
CA MET A 328 -10.33 -3.41 8.34
C MET A 328 -9.15 -4.34 8.60
N LEU A 329 -8.93 -5.32 7.71
CA LEU A 329 -7.88 -6.32 7.85
C LEU A 329 -6.49 -5.72 7.72
N VAL A 330 -6.33 -4.60 7.02
CA VAL A 330 -5.10 -3.81 7.00
C VAL A 330 -4.92 -3.05 8.31
N ASN A 331 -5.96 -2.36 8.79
CA ASN A 331 -5.82 -1.46 9.94
C ASN A 331 -5.50 -2.12 11.28
N ILE A 332 -6.10 -3.27 11.61
CA ILE A 332 -5.89 -3.88 12.94
C ILE A 332 -4.46 -4.41 13.11
N PRO A 333 -3.89 -5.17 12.16
CA PRO A 333 -2.47 -5.45 12.14
C PRO A 333 -1.61 -4.17 12.08
N PHE A 334 -2.10 -3.09 11.46
CA PHE A 334 -1.41 -1.79 11.48
C PHE A 334 -1.36 -1.14 12.86
N ALA A 335 -2.44 -1.17 13.66
CA ALA A 335 -2.44 -0.65 15.03
C ALA A 335 -1.38 -1.35 15.92
N MET A 336 -1.13 -2.63 15.67
CA MET A 336 -0.10 -3.40 16.36
C MET A 336 1.32 -3.09 15.89
N HIS A 337 1.50 -2.26 14.85
CA HIS A 337 2.81 -1.75 14.46
C HIS A 337 3.43 -0.82 15.48
N ILE A 338 2.71 -0.39 16.52
CA ILE A 338 3.34 0.29 17.66
C ILE A 338 4.48 -0.56 18.24
N PHE A 339 4.30 -1.87 18.34
CA PHE A 339 5.35 -2.77 18.79
C PHE A 339 6.41 -2.98 17.70
N VAL A 340 5.97 -3.13 16.44
CA VAL A 340 6.86 -3.35 15.30
C VAL A 340 7.83 -2.18 15.12
N PHE A 341 7.31 -0.97 14.90
CA PHE A 341 8.14 0.21 14.65
C PHE A 341 8.94 0.61 15.88
N SER A 342 8.44 0.44 17.11
CA SER A 342 9.25 0.74 18.29
C SER A 342 10.47 -0.18 18.39
N ILE A 343 10.30 -1.49 18.15
CA ILE A 343 11.43 -2.43 18.16
C ILE A 343 12.38 -2.16 16.99
N LEU A 344 11.85 -1.88 15.79
CA LEU A 344 12.68 -1.62 14.61
C LEU A 344 13.44 -0.31 14.70
N ALA A 345 12.82 0.77 15.20
CA ALA A 345 13.49 2.04 15.41
C ALA A 345 14.63 1.90 16.42
N MET A 346 14.37 1.27 17.58
CA MET A 346 15.43 0.99 18.56
C MET A 346 16.50 0.02 18.03
N SER A 347 16.15 -0.89 17.13
CA SER A 347 17.11 -1.78 16.46
C SER A 347 17.99 -1.00 15.48
N SER A 348 17.39 -0.06 14.74
CA SER A 348 18.08 0.83 13.80
C SER A 348 19.10 1.71 14.54
N ASP A 349 18.71 2.33 15.65
CA ASP A 349 19.60 3.15 16.48
C ASP A 349 20.79 2.36 17.03
N ARG A 350 20.63 1.04 17.22
CA ARG A 350 21.69 0.13 17.69
C ARG A 350 22.49 -0.52 16.55
N GLY A 351 22.09 -0.34 15.30
CA GLY A 351 22.66 -1.02 14.13
C GLY A 351 22.45 -2.54 14.10
N ALA A 352 21.63 -3.10 14.99
CA ALA A 352 21.41 -4.54 15.10
C ALA A 352 20.00 -4.86 15.59
N LEU A 353 19.43 -5.96 15.09
CA LEU A 353 18.09 -6.41 15.48
C LEU A 353 18.05 -6.72 16.98
N LEU A 354 17.07 -6.15 17.69
CA LEU A 354 16.80 -6.52 19.07
C LEU A 354 16.21 -7.95 19.14
N MET A 355 17.08 -8.95 19.32
CA MET A 355 16.72 -10.36 19.21
C MET A 355 15.65 -10.82 20.19
N VAL A 356 15.78 -10.48 21.48
CA VAL A 356 14.84 -10.91 22.53
C VAL A 356 13.39 -10.45 22.24
N PRO A 357 13.09 -9.15 22.05
CA PRO A 357 11.73 -8.74 21.73
C PRO A 357 11.25 -9.26 20.37
N SER A 358 12.15 -9.41 19.39
CA SER A 358 11.81 -9.99 18.09
C SER A 358 11.34 -11.44 18.20
N VAL A 359 12.03 -12.28 18.99
CA VAL A 359 11.66 -13.67 19.22
C VAL A 359 10.33 -13.75 19.99
N ILE A 360 10.13 -12.90 21.00
CA ILE A 360 8.87 -12.84 21.75
C ILE A 360 7.71 -12.55 20.79
N LEU A 361 7.83 -11.55 19.93
CA LEU A 361 6.77 -11.21 18.98
C LEU A 361 6.56 -12.27 17.90
N MET A 362 7.62 -12.93 17.45
CA MET A 362 7.47 -14.09 16.56
C MET A 362 6.65 -15.22 17.22
N ILE A 363 6.90 -15.53 18.50
CA ILE A 363 6.14 -16.54 19.26
C ILE A 363 4.68 -16.11 19.43
N VAL A 364 4.42 -14.85 19.80
CA VAL A 364 3.06 -14.29 19.89
C VAL A 364 2.36 -14.43 18.53
N GLY A 365 3.06 -14.12 17.45
CA GLY A 365 2.59 -14.30 16.08
C GLY A 365 2.19 -15.75 15.79
N ALA A 366 3.03 -16.71 16.15
CA ALA A 366 2.76 -18.14 15.99
C ALA A 366 1.50 -18.60 16.75
N ILE A 367 1.33 -18.15 18.01
CA ILE A 367 0.14 -18.46 18.82
C ILE A 367 -1.12 -17.92 18.14
N LEU A 368 -1.10 -16.66 17.71
CA LEU A 368 -2.24 -16.01 17.05
C LEU A 368 -2.56 -16.64 15.69
N LEU A 369 -1.54 -17.00 14.91
CA LEU A 369 -1.70 -17.72 13.65
C LEU A 369 -2.45 -19.03 13.87
N VAL A 370 -2.02 -19.84 14.84
CA VAL A 370 -2.66 -21.12 15.15
C VAL A 370 -4.11 -20.94 15.59
N ILE A 371 -4.38 -19.94 16.43
CA ILE A 371 -5.75 -19.61 16.88
C ILE A 371 -6.61 -19.17 15.69
N GLY A 372 -6.11 -18.25 14.86
CA GLY A 372 -6.82 -17.73 13.69
C GLY A 372 -7.17 -18.83 12.70
N LEU A 373 -6.21 -19.69 12.35
CA LEU A 373 -6.43 -20.82 11.45
C LEU A 373 -7.46 -21.82 12.01
N LYS A 374 -7.40 -22.13 13.31
CA LYS A 374 -8.39 -23.00 13.97
C LYS A 374 -9.80 -22.40 13.94
N ASN A 375 -9.91 -21.10 14.20
CA ASN A 375 -11.20 -20.40 14.18
C ASN A 375 -11.79 -20.34 12.77
N LEU A 376 -10.98 -20.02 11.76
CA LEU A 376 -11.40 -20.04 10.36
C LEU A 376 -11.90 -21.41 9.92
N LYS A 377 -11.18 -22.49 10.30
CA LYS A 377 -11.59 -23.86 10.02
C LYS A 377 -12.97 -24.19 10.62
N ARG A 378 -13.23 -23.72 11.85
CA ARG A 378 -14.51 -23.94 12.55
C ARG A 378 -15.67 -23.16 11.92
N CYS A 379 -15.42 -21.96 11.40
CA CYS A 379 -16.46 -21.10 10.82
C CYS A 379 -17.10 -21.71 9.57
N ASN A 380 -16.32 -22.45 8.76
CA ASN A 380 -16.74 -23.12 7.53
C ASN A 380 -17.65 -22.27 6.60
N GLY A 381 -17.42 -20.95 6.53
CA GLY A 381 -18.20 -20.05 5.68
C GLY A 381 -19.61 -19.67 6.18
N MET A 382 -20.01 -20.05 7.40
CA MET A 382 -21.36 -19.88 7.91
C MET A 382 -21.65 -18.46 8.45
N ASN A 383 -20.65 -17.76 9.00
CA ASN A 383 -20.82 -16.43 9.59
C ASN A 383 -19.70 -15.46 9.17
N ASP A 384 -20.07 -14.39 8.46
CA ASP A 384 -19.14 -13.38 7.91
C ASP A 384 -18.30 -12.72 9.00
N ARG A 385 -18.90 -12.46 10.17
CA ARG A 385 -18.21 -11.81 11.29
C ARG A 385 -17.17 -12.70 11.93
N GLU A 386 -17.46 -13.99 12.06
CA GLU A 386 -16.50 -14.94 12.64
C GLU A 386 -15.36 -15.24 11.67
N GLU A 387 -15.66 -15.32 10.36
CA GLU A 387 -14.63 -15.37 9.32
C GLU A 387 -13.69 -14.15 9.43
N VAL A 388 -14.26 -12.95 9.51
CA VAL A 388 -13.49 -11.71 9.68
C VAL A 388 -12.62 -11.74 10.94
N LYS A 389 -13.16 -12.16 12.09
CA LYS A 389 -12.39 -12.27 13.33
C LYS A 389 -11.25 -13.29 13.21
N GLY A 390 -11.51 -14.43 12.57
CA GLY A 390 -10.48 -15.44 12.29
C GLY A 390 -9.40 -14.91 11.34
N LEU A 391 -9.80 -14.17 10.30
CA LEU A 391 -8.87 -13.52 9.36
C LEU A 391 -8.03 -12.44 10.04
N LEU A 392 -8.58 -11.72 11.01
CA LEU A 392 -7.84 -10.74 11.81
C LEU A 392 -6.77 -11.39 12.67
N GLN A 393 -7.09 -12.51 13.33
CA GLN A 393 -6.14 -13.28 14.12
C GLN A 393 -5.05 -13.91 13.24
N PHE A 394 -5.46 -14.51 12.12
CA PHE A 394 -4.54 -15.03 11.11
C PHE A 394 -3.61 -13.92 10.59
N GLY A 395 -4.20 -12.79 10.18
CA GLY A 395 -3.49 -11.68 9.58
C GLY A 395 -2.46 -11.12 10.55
N PHE A 396 -2.87 -10.84 11.78
CA PHE A 396 -1.94 -10.33 12.78
C PHE A 396 -0.85 -11.35 13.14
N GLY A 397 -1.20 -12.63 13.29
CA GLY A 397 -0.24 -13.69 13.58
C GLY A 397 0.79 -13.89 12.47
N TRP A 398 0.33 -14.01 11.22
CA TRP A 398 1.19 -14.16 10.05
C TRP A 398 2.07 -12.94 9.83
N GLN A 399 1.56 -11.73 10.07
CA GLN A 399 2.34 -10.49 9.95
C GLN A 399 3.53 -10.47 10.90
N LEU A 400 3.33 -10.80 12.18
CA LEU A 400 4.41 -10.84 13.16
C LEU A 400 5.48 -11.87 12.80
N ILE A 401 5.06 -13.05 12.34
CA ILE A 401 5.99 -14.08 11.86
C ILE A 401 6.71 -13.59 10.61
N ALA A 402 6.01 -12.97 9.67
CA ALA A 402 6.59 -12.49 8.43
C ALA A 402 7.63 -11.41 8.68
N ILE A 403 7.33 -10.42 9.53
CA ILE A 403 8.27 -9.35 9.87
C ILE A 403 9.40 -9.88 10.75
N PHE A 404 9.12 -10.35 11.96
CA PHE A 404 10.17 -10.70 12.92
C PHE A 404 10.84 -12.04 12.62
N GLY A 405 10.09 -13.06 12.20
CA GLY A 405 10.69 -14.31 11.75
C GLY A 405 11.56 -14.12 10.52
N GLY A 406 11.14 -13.25 9.59
CA GLY A 406 11.94 -12.87 8.43
C GLY A 406 13.22 -12.10 8.80
N LEU A 407 13.14 -11.11 9.69
CA LEU A 407 14.30 -10.34 10.15
C LEU A 407 15.26 -11.18 11.01
N ILE A 408 14.74 -12.08 11.85
CA ILE A 408 15.56 -13.05 12.58
C ILE A 408 16.29 -13.96 11.59
N ALA A 409 15.61 -14.47 10.56
CA ALA A 409 16.26 -15.28 9.53
C ALA A 409 17.37 -14.50 8.80
N LEU A 410 17.10 -13.23 8.43
CA LEU A 410 18.08 -12.35 7.80
C LEU A 410 19.24 -11.96 8.73
N SER A 411 19.05 -11.97 10.06
CA SER A 411 20.14 -11.70 11.01
C SER A 411 21.24 -12.77 11.01
N PHE A 412 20.98 -13.92 10.38
CA PHE A 412 22.00 -14.95 10.13
C PHE A 412 22.71 -14.80 8.78
N SER A 413 22.29 -13.84 7.94
CA SER A 413 22.99 -13.51 6.69
C SER A 413 24.13 -12.50 6.94
N SER A 414 24.93 -12.22 5.92
CA SER A 414 25.94 -11.15 5.96
C SER A 414 25.37 -9.74 5.73
N MET A 415 24.06 -9.60 5.52
CA MET A 415 23.44 -8.29 5.30
C MET A 415 23.47 -7.44 6.57
N SER A 416 23.67 -6.12 6.39
CA SER A 416 23.42 -5.16 7.46
C SER A 416 21.92 -5.10 7.82
N LEU A 417 21.58 -4.46 8.94
CA LEU A 417 20.19 -4.31 9.36
C LEU A 417 19.38 -3.48 8.35
N GLU A 418 19.99 -2.45 7.76
CA GLU A 418 19.35 -1.56 6.78
C GLU A 418 18.95 -2.36 5.53
N PHE A 419 19.89 -3.12 4.96
CA PHE A 419 19.63 -3.98 3.81
C PHE A 419 18.69 -5.15 4.14
N SER A 420 18.76 -5.70 5.36
CA SER A 420 17.81 -6.71 5.84
C SER A 420 16.38 -6.15 5.93
N ALA A 421 16.22 -4.93 6.44
CA ALA A 421 14.93 -4.26 6.52
C ALA A 421 14.36 -3.97 5.13
N MET A 422 15.20 -3.54 4.18
CA MET A 422 14.81 -3.38 2.77
C MET A 422 14.39 -4.70 2.14
N ALA A 423 15.22 -5.74 2.24
CA ALA A 423 14.94 -7.07 1.71
C ALA A 423 13.62 -7.61 2.27
N LYS A 424 13.39 -7.40 3.58
CA LYS A 424 12.15 -7.74 4.25
C LYS A 424 10.97 -6.94 3.71
N ALA A 425 11.05 -5.60 3.67
CA ALA A 425 9.98 -4.72 3.21
C ALA A 425 9.49 -5.11 1.80
N SER A 426 10.45 -5.38 0.92
CA SER A 426 10.24 -5.90 -0.42
C SER A 426 9.62 -7.31 -0.43
N ALA A 427 10.20 -8.25 0.34
CA ALA A 427 9.74 -9.63 0.46
C ALA A 427 8.33 -9.81 1.01
N ILE A 428 7.72 -8.78 1.61
CA ILE A 428 6.31 -8.83 2.01
C ILE A 428 5.47 -7.74 1.35
N SER A 429 6.09 -6.91 0.49
CA SER A 429 5.47 -5.74 -0.13
C SER A 429 4.66 -4.92 0.88
N HIS A 430 5.29 -4.60 2.02
CA HIS A 430 4.59 -4.09 3.18
C HIS A 430 4.59 -2.56 3.22
N PHE A 431 3.41 -1.93 3.10
CA PHE A 431 3.26 -0.46 3.03
C PHE A 431 3.94 0.29 4.19
N GLY A 432 3.72 -0.18 5.42
CA GLY A 432 4.28 0.47 6.61
C GLY A 432 5.80 0.46 6.66
N LEU A 433 6.43 -0.70 6.50
CA LEU A 433 7.89 -0.82 6.48
C LEU A 433 8.52 -0.08 5.28
N PHE A 434 7.87 -0.13 4.11
CA PHE A 434 8.27 0.67 2.94
C PHE A 434 8.30 2.16 3.26
N ALA A 435 7.19 2.70 3.81
CA ALA A 435 7.09 4.11 4.16
C ALA A 435 8.10 4.50 5.25
N ALA A 436 8.30 3.65 6.26
CA ALA A 436 9.28 3.90 7.32
C ALA A 436 10.72 3.97 6.79
N ILE A 437 11.09 3.09 5.85
CA ILE A 437 12.40 3.16 5.17
C ILE A 437 12.47 4.42 4.30
N GLN A 438 11.41 4.74 3.54
CA GLN A 438 11.34 5.93 2.69
C GLN A 438 11.49 7.23 3.48
N GLU A 439 11.00 7.26 4.73
CA GLU A 439 11.13 8.38 5.66
C GLU A 439 12.48 8.41 6.41
N GLY A 440 13.37 7.44 6.17
CA GLY A 440 14.75 7.46 6.67
C GLY A 440 15.01 6.69 7.96
N MET A 441 14.06 5.86 8.44
CA MET A 441 14.23 5.09 9.69
C MET A 441 15.47 4.19 9.70
N PHE A 442 15.92 3.73 8.53
CA PHE A 442 17.11 2.88 8.35
C PHE A 442 18.22 3.60 7.55
N GLY A 443 18.32 4.92 7.67
CA GLY A 443 19.35 5.71 6.99
C GLY A 443 18.98 6.17 5.58
N SER A 444 19.77 7.12 5.08
CA SER A 444 19.53 7.79 3.79
C SER A 444 19.73 6.89 2.58
N GLU A 445 20.68 5.95 2.66
CA GLU A 445 20.96 5.00 1.59
C GLU A 445 19.77 4.06 1.37
N ALA A 446 19.26 3.44 2.44
CA ALA A 446 18.08 2.60 2.37
C ALA A 446 16.85 3.38 1.87
N ALA A 447 16.65 4.62 2.33
CA ALA A 447 15.57 5.49 1.87
C ALA A 447 15.65 5.79 0.36
N GLY A 448 16.86 5.97 -0.18
CA GLY A 448 17.08 6.21 -1.61
C GLY A 448 16.83 4.97 -2.47
N LEU A 449 17.13 3.78 -1.94
CA LEU A 449 17.05 2.52 -2.68
C LEU A 449 15.71 1.79 -2.51
N VAL A 450 14.92 2.10 -1.48
CA VAL A 450 13.70 1.33 -1.18
C VAL A 450 12.68 1.37 -2.31
N THR A 451 12.54 2.52 -2.99
CA THR A 451 11.63 2.64 -4.14
C THR A 451 12.02 1.64 -5.24
N PHE A 452 13.31 1.40 -5.44
CA PHE A 452 13.79 0.37 -6.35
C PHE A 452 13.53 -1.04 -5.81
N THR A 453 14.03 -1.38 -4.61
CA THR A 453 13.95 -2.77 -4.12
C THR A 453 12.51 -3.22 -3.95
N PHE A 454 11.64 -2.30 -3.55
CA PHE A 454 10.21 -2.54 -3.47
C PHE A 454 9.63 -2.77 -4.87
N SER A 455 9.94 -1.91 -5.83
CA SER A 455 9.44 -2.04 -7.21
C SER A 455 9.92 -3.31 -7.91
N MET A 456 11.16 -3.76 -7.68
CA MET A 456 11.67 -5.01 -8.28
C MET A 456 10.97 -6.24 -7.75
N THR A 457 10.66 -6.30 -6.46
CA THR A 457 9.93 -7.44 -5.91
C THR A 457 8.50 -7.52 -6.46
N PHE A 458 7.92 -6.39 -6.87
CA PHE A 458 6.63 -6.38 -7.57
C PHE A 458 6.63 -7.09 -8.93
N LEU A 459 7.78 -7.51 -9.47
CA LEU A 459 7.84 -8.41 -10.63
C LEU A 459 7.16 -9.76 -10.38
N ILE A 460 6.86 -10.14 -9.12
CA ILE A 460 6.04 -11.32 -8.83
C ILE A 460 4.53 -11.05 -8.87
N HIS A 461 4.08 -9.79 -8.76
CA HIS A 461 2.65 -9.45 -8.79
C HIS A 461 1.93 -9.92 -10.06
N PRO A 462 2.56 -10.02 -11.25
CA PRO A 462 2.02 -10.80 -12.36
C PRO A 462 1.54 -12.19 -11.99
N PHE A 463 2.35 -12.97 -11.27
CA PHE A 463 1.96 -14.30 -10.84
C PHE A 463 0.89 -14.26 -9.75
N VAL A 464 1.00 -13.35 -8.78
CA VAL A 464 0.01 -13.19 -7.69
C VAL A 464 -1.36 -12.80 -8.26
N PHE A 465 -1.43 -11.72 -9.04
CA PHE A 465 -2.67 -11.27 -9.65
C PHE A 465 -3.16 -12.22 -10.74
N TYR A 466 -2.29 -12.97 -11.40
CA TYR A 466 -2.72 -14.04 -12.29
C TYR A 466 -3.47 -15.13 -11.52
N MET A 467 -2.93 -15.58 -10.38
CA MET A 467 -3.58 -16.56 -9.52
C MET A 467 -4.92 -16.05 -8.98
N PHE A 468 -5.00 -14.77 -8.59
CA PHE A 468 -6.26 -14.16 -8.17
C PHE A 468 -7.24 -14.00 -9.33
N GLY A 469 -6.78 -13.63 -10.53
CA GLY A 469 -7.61 -13.59 -11.74
C GLY A 469 -8.19 -14.96 -12.08
N LYS A 470 -7.37 -16.02 -12.04
CA LYS A 470 -7.83 -17.39 -12.24
C LYS A 470 -8.80 -17.84 -11.14
N ALA A 471 -8.55 -17.45 -9.90
CA ALA A 471 -9.47 -17.71 -8.80
C ALA A 471 -10.81 -17.01 -9.06
N MET A 472 -10.78 -15.75 -9.49
CA MET A 472 -11.97 -14.99 -9.83
C MET A 472 -12.73 -15.66 -10.97
N GLU A 473 -12.08 -16.17 -12.02
CA GLU A 473 -12.72 -16.96 -13.10
C GLU A 473 -13.39 -18.25 -12.61
N ASN A 474 -12.92 -18.81 -11.50
CA ASN A 474 -13.38 -20.08 -10.94
C ASN A 474 -14.28 -19.86 -9.69
N ASP A 475 -15.24 -18.95 -9.78
CA ASP A 475 -16.18 -18.58 -8.71
C ASP A 475 -15.50 -18.22 -7.38
N GLY A 476 -14.33 -17.58 -7.49
CA GLY A 476 -13.50 -17.19 -6.37
C GLY A 476 -12.62 -18.30 -5.82
N ASN A 477 -12.64 -19.54 -6.34
CA ASN A 477 -11.81 -20.63 -5.83
C ASN A 477 -10.43 -20.66 -6.51
N MET A 478 -9.40 -20.33 -5.75
CA MET A 478 -8.02 -20.32 -6.24
C MET A 478 -7.47 -21.75 -6.42
N PRO A 479 -6.75 -22.05 -7.53
CA PRO A 479 -6.13 -23.36 -7.74
C PRO A 479 -5.09 -23.68 -6.66
N LYS A 480 -5.22 -24.84 -6.00
CA LYS A 480 -4.37 -25.23 -4.86
C LYS A 480 -2.95 -25.66 -5.24
N LEU A 481 -2.83 -26.50 -6.27
CA LEU A 481 -1.53 -27.08 -6.65
C LEU A 481 -0.48 -25.99 -6.99
N PRO A 482 -0.80 -24.97 -7.82
CA PRO A 482 0.15 -23.90 -8.09
C PRO A 482 0.56 -23.12 -6.83
N VAL A 483 -0.36 -22.90 -5.89
CA VAL A 483 -0.05 -22.23 -4.60
C VAL A 483 1.00 -23.03 -3.82
N TYR A 484 0.85 -24.35 -3.72
CA TYR A 484 1.81 -25.18 -3.01
C TYR A 484 3.18 -25.23 -3.69
N ILE A 485 3.21 -25.33 -5.02
CA ILE A 485 4.45 -25.28 -5.80
C ILE A 485 5.17 -23.94 -5.57
N LEU A 486 4.46 -22.82 -5.70
CA LEU A 486 5.02 -21.49 -5.48
C LEU A 486 5.52 -21.33 -4.04
N THR A 487 4.79 -21.83 -3.05
CA THR A 487 5.23 -21.80 -1.65
C THR A 487 6.57 -22.51 -1.46
N LEU A 488 6.74 -23.70 -2.04
CA LEU A 488 7.98 -24.47 -1.92
C LEU A 488 9.15 -23.79 -2.66
N LEU A 489 8.90 -23.28 -3.87
CA LEU A 489 9.91 -22.54 -4.64
C LEU A 489 10.34 -21.25 -3.92
N GLY A 490 9.38 -20.51 -3.37
CA GLY A 490 9.64 -19.34 -2.55
C GLY A 490 10.46 -19.67 -1.31
N LEU A 491 10.09 -20.74 -0.58
CA LEU A 491 10.84 -21.16 0.61
C LEU A 491 12.27 -21.56 0.27
N ALA A 492 12.45 -22.39 -0.76
CA ALA A 492 13.77 -22.84 -1.20
C ALA A 492 14.64 -21.65 -1.63
N GLY A 493 14.12 -20.77 -2.49
CA GLY A 493 14.86 -19.60 -2.95
C GLY A 493 15.15 -18.59 -1.83
N MET A 494 14.24 -18.42 -0.87
CA MET A 494 14.46 -17.57 0.29
C MET A 494 15.58 -18.12 1.19
N LEU A 495 15.59 -19.43 1.46
CA LEU A 495 16.65 -20.07 2.25
C LEU A 495 18.00 -20.02 1.53
N LEU A 496 18.03 -20.29 0.22
CA LEU A 496 19.24 -20.16 -0.58
C LEU A 496 19.78 -18.72 -0.55
N SER A 497 18.89 -17.73 -0.60
CA SER A 497 19.28 -16.31 -0.52
C SER A 497 19.77 -15.87 0.86
N ILE A 498 19.50 -16.63 1.92
CA ILE A 498 20.07 -16.36 3.26
C ILE A 498 21.44 -17.03 3.41
N LEU A 499 21.61 -18.22 2.81
CA LEU A 499 22.79 -19.06 3.01
C LEU A 499 23.93 -18.76 2.03
N PHE A 500 23.61 -18.32 0.81
CA PHE A 500 24.57 -18.22 -0.30
C PHE A 500 24.66 -16.84 -0.95
N LEU A 501 23.74 -15.93 -0.61
CA LEU A 501 23.73 -14.54 -1.03
C LEU A 501 23.78 -13.66 0.22
#